data_AF-A0A1I2MMW6-F1
#
_entry.id   AF-A0A1I2MMW6-F1
#
_cell.length_a   1.000
_cell.length_b   1.000
_cell.length_c   1.000
_cell.angle_alpha   90.00
_cell.angle_beta   90.00
_cell.angle_gamma   90.00
#
_symmetry.space_group_name_H-M   'P 1'
#
loop_
_entity.id
_entity.type
_entity.pdbx_description
1 polymer ?
#
loop_
_entity_poly.entity_id
_entity_poly.type
_entity_poly.pdbx_seq_one_letter_code
_entity_poly.pdbx_strand_id
1 'polypeptide(L)' 'MECLACKTEMKYLKEYRFDSQDNNRGFFSTIFDVEEHLIFDVYICPNCRRAEFIYKGTHEWLDM' A
#
# COMPACT_ATOMS: atom_id res chain seq x y z
N MET A 1 -10.38 -2.03 12.13
CA MET A 1 -9.24 -2.97 12.02
C MET A 1 -8.46 -2.95 13.33
N GLU A 2 -7.98 -4.09 13.81
CA GLU A 2 -7.15 -4.17 15.02
C GLU A 2 -5.67 -4.29 14.66
N CYS A 3 -4.81 -3.62 15.43
CA CYS A 3 -3.37 -3.74 15.25
C CYS A 3 -2.91 -5.17 15.54
N LEU A 4 -2.17 -5.77 14.62
CA LEU A 4 -1.69 -7.15 14.76
C LEU A 4 -0.77 -7.35 15.97
N ALA A 5 -0.11 -6.27 16.43
CA ALA A 5 0.85 -6.31 17.53
C ALA A 5 0.20 -6.22 18.92
N CYS A 6 -0.77 -5.33 19.09
CA CYS A 6 -1.30 -4.98 20.41
C CYS A 6 -2.83 -5.03 20.50
N LYS A 7 -3.49 -5.49 19.42
CA LYS A 7 -4.95 -5.62 19.30
C LYS A 7 -5.75 -4.33 19.51
N THR A 8 -5.08 -3.18 19.63
CA THR A 8 -5.74 -1.88 19.71
C THR A 8 -6.35 -1.52 18.36
N GLU A 9 -7.54 -0.94 18.36
CA GLU A 9 -8.17 -0.41 17.15
C GLU A 9 -7.26 0.59 16.43
N MET A 10 -7.05 0.36 15.15
CA MET A 10 -6.23 1.21 14.31
C MET A 10 -7.04 2.39 13.76
N LYS A 11 -6.37 3.53 13.60
CA LYS A 11 -6.95 4.73 13.01
C LYS A 11 -6.48 4.89 11.57
N TYR A 12 -7.40 5.22 10.67
CA TYR A 12 -7.06 5.60 9.32
C TYR A 12 -6.15 6.83 9.33
N LEU A 13 -5.08 6.80 8.55
CA LEU A 13 -4.16 7.92 8.41
C LEU A 13 -4.33 8.60 7.05
N LYS A 14 -4.09 7.85 5.97
CA LYS A 14 -4.16 8.35 4.59
C LYS A 14 -4.11 7.21 3.59
N GLU A 15 -4.51 7.52 2.37
CA GLU A 15 -4.21 6.71 1.19
C GLU A 15 -2.75 6.98 0.76
N TYR A 16 -2.06 5.93 0.34
CA TYR A 16 -0.71 5.99 -0.21
C TYR A 16 -0.69 5.32 -1.58
N ARG A 17 -0.09 5.98 -2.55
CA ARG A 17 0.03 5.51 -3.94
C ARG A 17 1.51 5.24 -4.21
N PHE A 18 1.82 4.03 -4.64
CA PHE A 18 3.15 3.71 -5.13
C PHE A 18 3.18 3.96 -6.63
N ASP A 19 3.85 5.03 -7.03
CA ASP A 19 4.21 5.25 -8.43
C ASP A 19 5.47 4.43 -8.70
N SER A 20 5.34 3.35 -9.47
CA SER A 20 6.46 2.50 -9.84
C SER A 20 7.34 3.19 -10.89
N GLN A 21 8.12 4.20 -10.50
CA GLN A 21 9.21 4.66 -11.36
C GLN A 21 10.40 3.68 -11.27
N ASP A 22 10.37 2.70 -12.17
CA ASP A 22 11.50 2.17 -12.96
C ASP A 22 12.87 1.93 -12.27
N ASN A 23 12.94 1.58 -10.98
CA ASN A 23 14.26 1.38 -10.36
C ASN A 23 14.40 0.28 -9.29
N ASN A 24 13.52 -0.72 -9.26
CA ASN A 24 13.77 -1.90 -8.42
C ASN A 24 13.27 -3.20 -9.07
N ARG A 25 14.02 -3.67 -10.08
CA ARG A 25 13.86 -4.96 -10.77
C ARG A 25 14.22 -6.17 -9.88
N GLY A 26 13.69 -6.25 -8.66
CA GLY A 26 14.03 -7.31 -7.71
C GLY A 26 12.80 -7.96 -7.10
N PHE A 27 12.47 -9.17 -7.56
CA PHE A 27 11.54 -10.16 -7.00
C PHE A 27 10.08 -10.21 -7.53
N PHE A 28 9.56 -9.17 -8.20
CA PHE A 28 8.18 -9.18 -8.74
C PHE A 28 8.06 -8.96 -10.26
N SER A 29 9.17 -8.97 -11.00
CA SER A 29 9.25 -8.50 -12.39
C SER A 29 8.48 -9.29 -13.46
N THR A 30 7.75 -10.36 -13.13
CA THR A 30 7.12 -11.24 -14.13
C THR A 30 5.58 -11.15 -14.16
N ILE A 31 4.95 -10.46 -13.21
CA ILE A 31 3.48 -10.33 -13.16
C ILE A 31 3.02 -8.94 -13.66
N PHE A 32 3.92 -7.95 -13.71
CA PHE A 32 3.57 -6.53 -13.77
C PHE A 32 4.29 -5.81 -14.92
N ASP A 33 3.98 -6.17 -16.17
CA ASP A 33 4.40 -5.43 -17.39
C ASP A 33 3.41 -4.28 -17.73
N VAL A 34 2.63 -3.84 -16.73
CA VAL A 34 1.66 -2.76 -16.79
C VAL A 34 2.07 -1.77 -15.71
N GLU A 35 2.16 -0.48 -16.03
CA GLU A 35 2.37 0.60 -15.06
C GLU A 35 1.18 0.67 -14.07
N GLU A 36 1.12 -0.30 -13.16
CA GLU A 36 0.09 -0.38 -12.15
C GLU A 36 0.50 0.46 -10.95
N HIS A 37 -0.20 1.58 -10.75
CA HIS A 37 -0.06 2.37 -9.53
C HIS A 37 -0.77 1.62 -8.40
N LEU A 38 -0.01 1.00 -7.50
CA LEU A 38 -0.56 0.28 -6.35
C LEU A 38 -1.08 1.28 -5.30
N ILE A 39 -2.34 1.12 -4.91
CA ILE A 39 -3.01 1.95 -3.91
C ILE A 39 -3.14 1.17 -2.60
N PHE A 40 -2.71 1.79 -1.51
CA PHE A 40 -2.83 1.26 -0.16
C PHE A 40 -3.52 2.27 0.76
N ASP A 41 -4.44 1.80 1.59
CA ASP A 41 -4.88 2.58 2.75
C ASP A 41 -3.93 2.32 3.93
N VAL A 42 -3.41 3.39 4.51
CA VAL A 42 -2.49 3.33 5.65
C VAL A 42 -3.26 3.58 6.94
N TYR A 43 -3.11 2.65 7.88
CA TYR A 43 -3.68 2.74 9.22
C TYR A 43 -2.55 2.82 10.24
N ILE A 44 -2.72 3.63 11.29
CA ILE A 44 -1.76 3.76 12.38
C ILE A 44 -2.39 3.30 13.70
N CYS A 45 -1.64 2.49 14.45
CA CYS A 45 -2.04 2.14 15.80
C CYS A 45 -1.73 3.31 16.76
N PRO A 46 -2.73 3.87 17.46
CA PRO A 46 -2.49 4.99 18.38
C PRO A 46 -1.68 4.57 19.63
N ASN A 47 -1.62 3.27 19.93
CA ASN A 47 -0.92 2.74 21.09
C ASN A 47 0.57 2.45 20.77
N CYS A 48 0.83 1.54 19.83
CA CYS A 48 2.21 1.10 19.52
C CYS A 48 2.86 1.83 18.33
N ARG A 49 2.15 2.76 17.67
CA ARG A 49 2.62 3.57 16.53
C ARG A 49 3.05 2.77 15.29
N ARG A 50 2.69 1.49 15.20
CA ARG A 50 2.87 0.71 13.96
C ARG A 50 1.91 1.19 12.88
N ALA A 51 2.43 1.29 11.66
CA ALA A 51 1.64 1.51 10.46
C ALA A 51 1.36 0.16 9.78
N GLU A 52 0.13 -0.05 9.34
CA GLU A 52 -0.28 -1.19 8.53
C GLU A 52 -0.82 -0.68 7.20
N PHE A 53 -0.40 -1.33 6.11
CA PHE A 53 -0.76 -0.99 4.74
C PHE A 53 -1.75 -2.03 4.23
N ILE A 54 -2.96 -1.59 3.88
CA ILE A 54 -3.99 -2.46 3.33
C ILE A 54 -4.07 -2.20 1.84
N TYR A 55 -3.85 -3.24 1.04
CA TYR A 55 -4.01 -3.15 -0.40
C TYR A 55 -5.47 -2.83 -0.76
N LYS A 56 -5.66 -1.78 -1.57
CA LYS A 56 -6.96 -1.28 -2.00
C LYS A 56 -7.26 -1.60 -3.47
N GLY A 57 -6.22 -1.64 -4.30
CA GLY A 57 -6.33 -1.91 -5.73
C GLY A 57 -5.15 -1.34 -6.53
N THR A 58 -5.20 -1.53 -7.84
CA THR A 58 -4.32 -0.89 -8.82
C THR A 58 -5.10 0.15 -9.61
N HIS A 59 -4.44 1.26 -9.96
CA HIS A 59 -4.96 2.19 -10.95
C HIS A 59 -4.11 2.07 -12.20
N GLU A 60 -4.67 1.44 -13.23
CA GLU A 60 -4.10 1.44 -14.58
C GLU A 60 -4.52 2.77 -15.22
N TRP A 61 -3.57 3.70 -15.39
CA TRP A 61 -3.81 4.82 -16.30
C TRP A 61 -3.61 4.29 -17.71
N LEU A 62 -4.71 3.97 -18.41
CA LEU A 62 -4.67 3.88 -19.87
C LEU A 62 -4.45 5.30 -20.39
N ASP A 63 -3.21 5.65 -20.71
CA ASP A 63 -2.92 6.80 -21.57
C ASP A 63 -3.63 6.56 -22.92
N MET A 64 -4.73 7.28 -23.16
CA MET A 64 -5.43 7.33 -24.45
C MET A 64 -4.94 8.52 -25.27
#